data_AF-A0A8J5XUG0-F1
#
_entry.id   AF-A0A8J5XUG0-F1
#
_cell.length_a   1.000
_cell.length_b   1.000
_cell.length_c   1.000
_cell.angle_alpha   90.00
_cell.angle_beta   90.00
_cell.angle_gamma   90.00
#
_symmetry.space_group_name_H-M   'P 1'
#
loop_
_entity.id
_entity.type
_entity.pdbx_description
1 polymer ?
#
loop_
_entity_poly.entity_id
_entity_poly.type
_entity_poly.pdbx_seq_one_letter_code
_entity_poly.pdbx_strand_id
1 'polypeptide(L)'
;MHRRKLVRRLGGCGAASGGAASASTCALSLDVEDGDYSDEQSDEGGGEELTKEAKRQKRFNNIRSYIRDDSFWTETTEILRALAQVLRNLKFVDEDRPLLEFVWPMMLNLHRKATALLLPSVGTYGGIMPLAERKKYCDLIMQRWVYLHRPVHSAAYALNPRFHGSDHFADPEVRDDFASVLRDMLANDEEVGAALAEYHAYHKKDGPWADPII
;
A
#
# COMPACT_ATOMS: atom_id res chain seq x y z
N MET A 1 -18.00 0.87 -10.21
CA MET A 1 -17.26 0.98 -11.49
C MET A 1 -16.50 -0.32 -11.74
N HIS A 2 -16.82 -1.02 -12.83
CA HIS A 2 -16.39 -2.38 -13.15
C HIS A 2 -14.89 -2.49 -13.48
N ARG A 3 -14.19 -3.48 -12.92
CA ARG A 3 -12.92 -4.00 -13.47
C ARG A 3 -13.13 -5.44 -13.95
N ARG A 4 -13.30 -5.63 -15.27
CA ARG A 4 -13.27 -6.94 -15.94
C ARG A 4 -11.93 -7.11 -16.67
N LYS A 5 -11.26 -8.21 -16.34
CA LYS A 5 -10.47 -9.11 -17.21
C LYS A 5 -9.54 -8.51 -18.27
N LEU A 6 -8.23 -8.59 -18.01
CA LEU A 6 -7.12 -8.69 -18.97
C LEU A 6 -5.97 -9.33 -18.14
N VAL A 7 -5.28 -10.44 -18.44
CA VAL A 7 -5.10 -11.30 -19.60
C VAL A 7 -4.62 -12.66 -19.06
N ARG A 8 -5.20 -13.77 -19.52
CA ARG A 8 -4.63 -15.13 -19.43
C ARG A 8 -4.45 -15.64 -20.87
N ARG A 9 -3.38 -16.41 -21.10
CA ARG A 9 -2.84 -16.99 -22.37
C ARG A 9 -1.79 -16.06 -22.99
N LEU A 10 -0.56 -16.49 -23.25
CA LEU A 10 -0.03 -17.74 -23.86
C LEU A 10 1.29 -18.12 -23.13
N GLY A 11 1.84 -19.34 -23.12
CA GLY A 11 1.60 -20.61 -23.79
C GLY A 11 2.50 -21.68 -23.13
N GLY A 12 2.11 -22.95 -23.25
CA GLY A 12 2.80 -24.06 -22.60
C GLY A 12 4.06 -24.53 -23.34
N CYS A 13 4.97 -25.16 -22.59
CA CYS A 13 5.93 -26.13 -23.13
C CYS A 13 6.42 -27.05 -22.00
N GLY A 14 6.29 -28.36 -22.21
CA GLY A 14 7.23 -29.43 -21.81
C GLY A 14 7.54 -29.66 -20.33
N ALA A 15 7.14 -30.83 -19.84
CA ALA A 15 7.54 -31.39 -18.54
C ALA A 15 9.06 -31.67 -18.45
N ALA A 16 9.65 -31.37 -17.29
CA ALA A 16 10.81 -32.06 -16.75
C ALA A 16 10.81 -31.96 -15.22
N SER A 17 11.10 -33.10 -14.60
CA SER A 17 11.07 -33.41 -13.17
C SER A 17 12.22 -32.80 -12.36
N GLY A 18 11.93 -32.47 -11.10
CA GLY A 18 12.87 -32.56 -9.97
C GLY A 18 13.70 -31.32 -9.66
N GLY A 19 13.61 -30.85 -8.41
CA GLY A 19 14.62 -29.96 -7.80
C GLY A 19 14.05 -28.75 -7.08
N ALA A 20 14.07 -28.81 -5.75
CA ALA A 20 14.12 -27.75 -4.74
C ALA A 20 13.53 -26.36 -5.09
N ALA A 21 12.45 -26.00 -4.38
CA ALA A 21 11.93 -24.64 -4.31
C ALA A 21 12.97 -23.69 -3.69
N SER A 22 13.64 -22.88 -4.52
CA SER A 22 14.36 -21.71 -4.03
C SER A 22 13.38 -20.55 -3.88
N ALA A 23 13.23 -20.06 -2.66
CA ALA A 23 12.53 -18.81 -2.37
C ALA A 23 13.20 -17.67 -3.17
N SER A 24 12.49 -17.13 -4.15
CA SER A 24 12.90 -15.91 -4.84
C SER A 24 12.66 -14.75 -3.89
N THR A 25 13.69 -14.42 -3.12
CA THR A 25 13.81 -13.14 -2.44
C THR A 25 13.88 -12.06 -3.50
N CYS A 26 12.77 -11.37 -3.75
CA CYS A 26 12.79 -10.07 -4.40
C CYS A 26 13.49 -9.08 -3.46
N ALA A 27 14.82 -9.08 -3.51
CA ALA A 27 15.61 -7.96 -3.03
C ALA A 27 15.18 -6.74 -3.83
N LEU A 28 14.57 -5.76 -3.14
CA LEU A 28 14.46 -4.40 -3.64
C LEU A 28 15.89 -3.87 -3.72
N SER A 29 16.52 -4.01 -4.89
CA SER A 29 17.73 -3.28 -5.23
C SER A 29 17.35 -1.81 -5.30
N LEU A 30 17.47 -1.12 -4.17
CA LEU A 30 17.71 0.31 -4.18
C LEU A 30 19.11 0.45 -4.75
N ASP A 31 19.21 0.78 -6.04
CA ASP A 31 20.41 1.37 -6.60
C ASP A 31 20.58 2.74 -5.93
N VAL A 32 21.08 2.72 -4.69
CA VAL A 32 21.81 3.84 -4.14
C VAL A 32 23.05 3.87 -5.01
N GLU A 33 23.17 4.88 -5.86
CA GLU A 33 24.45 5.20 -6.46
C GLU A 33 25.40 5.43 -5.29
N ASP A 34 26.19 4.40 -4.97
CA ASP A 34 27.28 4.47 -4.02
C ASP A 34 28.22 5.55 -4.53
N GLY A 35 28.07 6.76 -3.98
CA GLY A 35 29.01 7.83 -4.17
C GLY A 35 30.33 7.36 -3.59
N ASP A 36 31.21 6.90 -4.49
CA ASP A 36 32.61 6.53 -4.32
C ASP A 36 33.21 7.07 -3.02
N TYR A 37 33.14 6.23 -1.97
CA TYR A 37 33.71 6.47 -0.67
C TYR A 37 35.01 5.68 -0.60
N SER A 38 36.07 6.25 -1.17
CA SER A 38 37.44 5.81 -0.95
C SER A 38 38.02 6.58 0.24
N ASP A 39 37.96 5.95 1.40
CA ASP A 39 38.73 6.33 2.59
C ASP A 39 40.12 5.66 2.48
N GLU A 40 41.12 6.41 2.05
CA GLU A 40 42.52 6.02 2.22
C GLU A 40 43.31 7.19 2.82
N GLN A 41 43.77 6.97 4.06
CA GLN A 41 44.77 7.78 4.73
C GLN A 41 46.16 7.45 4.17
N SER A 42 46.92 8.46 3.74
CA SER A 42 48.18 8.85 4.40
C SER A 42 48.96 9.90 3.59
N ASP A 43 49.54 10.81 4.37
CA ASP A 43 50.79 11.54 4.17
C ASP A 43 50.89 12.85 3.35
N GLU A 44 51.42 13.83 4.08
CA GLU A 44 52.14 15.07 3.75
C GLU A 44 51.70 15.97 2.57
N GLY A 45 51.22 17.17 2.92
CA GLY A 45 51.33 18.36 2.05
C GLY A 45 50.15 19.30 2.15
N GLY A 46 50.28 20.37 2.95
CA GLY A 46 49.25 21.39 3.24
C GLY A 46 48.68 22.21 2.06
N GLY A 47 48.77 21.71 0.82
CA GLY A 47 48.11 22.28 -0.36
C GLY A 47 46.76 21.62 -0.71
N GLU A 48 46.52 20.38 -0.30
CA GLU A 48 45.31 19.64 -0.69
C GLU A 48 44.08 19.96 0.19
N GLU A 49 44.32 20.25 1.47
CA GLU A 49 43.31 20.51 2.50
C GLU A 49 42.48 21.76 2.17
N LEU A 50 43.13 22.84 1.72
CA LEU A 50 42.49 24.09 1.27
C LEU A 50 41.51 23.87 0.11
N THR A 51 41.79 22.90 -0.77
CA THR A 51 40.90 22.59 -1.91
C THR A 51 39.71 21.73 -1.51
N LYS A 52 39.89 20.80 -0.57
CA LYS A 52 38.81 19.98 0.03
C LYS A 52 37.86 20.86 0.84
N GLU A 53 38.41 21.78 1.63
CA GLU A 53 37.65 22.78 2.39
C GLU A 53 36.87 23.73 1.48
N ALA A 54 37.50 24.25 0.41
CA ALA A 54 36.81 25.10 -0.56
C ALA A 54 35.67 24.35 -1.29
N LYS A 55 35.87 23.08 -1.66
CA LYS A 55 34.81 22.23 -2.23
C LYS A 55 33.67 22.02 -1.23
N ARG A 56 33.99 21.74 0.03
CA ARG A 56 33.00 21.58 1.12
C ARG A 56 32.22 22.87 1.34
N GLN A 57 32.89 24.02 1.36
CA GLN A 57 32.26 25.32 1.52
C GLN A 57 31.34 25.68 0.35
N LYS A 58 31.74 25.33 -0.89
CA LYS A 58 30.90 25.48 -2.08
C LYS A 58 29.65 24.59 -2.01
N ARG A 59 29.79 23.32 -1.61
CA ARG A 59 28.63 22.41 -1.39
C ARG A 59 27.70 22.96 -0.32
N PHE A 60 28.25 23.44 0.79
CA PHE A 60 27.46 24.05 1.87
C PHE A 60 26.68 25.28 1.39
N ASN A 61 27.31 26.18 0.65
CA ASN A 61 26.64 27.37 0.10
C ASN A 61 25.54 27.00 -0.92
N ASN A 62 25.77 25.99 -1.75
CA ASN A 62 24.76 25.47 -2.67
C ASN A 62 23.55 24.90 -1.93
N ILE A 63 23.76 24.01 -0.95
CA ILE A 63 22.68 23.45 -0.12
C ILE A 63 21.93 24.57 0.62
N ARG A 64 22.67 25.52 1.19
CA ARG A 64 22.09 26.69 1.87
C ARG A 64 21.20 27.52 0.95
N SER A 65 21.55 27.66 -0.33
CA SER A 65 20.72 28.36 -1.31
C SER A 65 19.43 27.60 -1.63
N TYR A 66 19.50 26.27 -1.78
CA TYR A 66 18.31 25.44 -2.01
C TYR A 66 17.35 25.43 -0.82
N ILE A 67 17.86 25.31 0.42
CA ILE A 67 17.04 25.31 1.64
C ILE A 67 16.35 26.66 1.87
N ARG A 68 16.92 27.75 1.34
CA ARG A 68 16.32 29.10 1.43
C ARG A 68 15.29 29.39 0.34
N ASP A 69 15.14 28.50 -0.63
CA ASP A 69 14.11 28.63 -1.65
C ASP A 69 12.76 28.18 -1.11
N ASP A 70 11.71 28.97 -1.35
CA ASP A 70 10.34 28.64 -0.95
C ASP A 70 9.78 27.46 -1.77
N SER A 71 10.31 27.25 -2.98
CA SER A 71 9.95 26.09 -3.82
C SER A 71 10.28 24.77 -3.13
N PHE A 72 11.46 24.67 -2.52
CA PHE A 72 11.94 23.49 -1.80
C PHE A 72 10.99 23.09 -0.67
N TRP A 73 10.52 24.07 0.13
CA TRP A 73 9.61 23.81 1.23
C TRP A 73 8.21 23.41 0.75
N THR A 74 7.79 23.95 -0.38
CA THR A 74 6.52 23.58 -1.02
C THR A 74 6.56 22.12 -1.49
N GLU A 75 7.64 21.71 -2.16
CA GLU A 75 7.87 20.33 -2.60
C GLU A 75 7.96 19.37 -1.41
N THR A 76 8.74 19.74 -0.40
CA THR A 76 8.91 18.94 0.81
C THR A 76 7.59 18.73 1.55
N THR A 77 6.79 19.79 1.69
CA THR A 77 5.47 19.72 2.36
C THR A 77 4.52 18.79 1.61
N GLU A 78 4.58 18.80 0.28
CA GLU A 78 3.80 17.89 -0.55
C GLU A 78 4.21 16.42 -0.38
N ILE A 79 5.52 16.13 -0.42
CA ILE A 79 6.05 14.79 -0.17
C ILE A 79 5.62 14.31 1.22
N LEU A 80 5.76 15.17 2.25
CA LEU A 80 5.33 14.86 3.62
C LEU A 80 3.82 14.58 3.69
N ARG A 81 2.99 15.29 2.93
CA ARG A 81 1.53 15.06 2.88
C ARG A 81 1.20 13.70 2.27
N ALA A 82 1.94 13.26 1.25
CA ALA A 82 1.79 11.93 0.66
C ALA A 82 2.26 10.84 1.65
N LEU A 83 3.43 11.03 2.27
CA LEU A 83 4.00 10.09 3.26
C LEU A 83 3.16 9.97 4.53
N ALA A 84 2.54 11.06 4.99
CA ALA A 84 1.71 11.08 6.20
C ALA A 84 0.55 10.09 6.15
N GLN A 85 0.11 9.67 4.96
CA GLN A 85 -0.93 8.66 4.81
C GLN A 85 -0.38 7.27 5.12
N VAL A 86 0.81 6.96 4.61
CA VAL A 86 1.52 5.70 4.86
C VAL A 86 1.91 5.62 6.34
N LEU A 87 2.47 6.69 6.91
CA LEU A 87 2.86 6.74 8.31
C LEU A 87 1.67 6.55 9.26
N ARG A 88 0.50 7.10 8.93
CA ARG A 88 -0.72 6.88 9.73
C ARG A 88 -1.16 5.42 9.72
N ASN A 89 -1.04 4.76 8.57
CA ASN A 89 -1.37 3.34 8.45
C ASN A 89 -0.35 2.46 9.20
N LEU A 90 0.94 2.76 9.09
CA LEU A 90 1.99 2.07 9.84
C LEU A 90 1.76 2.19 11.35
N LYS A 91 1.54 3.42 11.84
CA LYS A 91 1.22 3.65 13.24
C LYS A 91 0.02 2.82 13.70
N PHE A 92 -1.01 2.70 12.87
CA PHE A 92 -2.21 1.94 13.20
C PHE A 92 -1.92 0.42 13.23
N VAL A 93 -1.03 -0.08 12.37
CA VAL A 93 -0.61 -1.49 12.34
C VAL A 93 0.24 -1.87 13.57
N ASP A 94 1.00 -0.91 14.11
CA ASP A 94 1.84 -1.11 15.29
C ASP A 94 1.07 -1.00 16.63
N GLU A 95 -0.25 -0.82 16.62
CA GLU A 95 -1.06 -0.78 17.85
C GLU A 95 -1.30 -2.20 18.43
N ASP A 96 -1.23 -2.37 19.76
CA ASP A 96 -1.40 -3.66 20.46
C ASP A 96 -2.83 -4.25 20.48
N ARG A 97 -3.73 -3.72 19.64
CA ARG A 97 -5.15 -4.12 19.58
C ARG A 97 -5.38 -5.14 18.45
N PRO A 98 -6.51 -5.86 18.40
CA PRO A 98 -6.89 -6.56 17.18
C PRO A 98 -7.14 -5.54 16.07
N LEU A 99 -6.41 -5.71 14.96
CA LEU A 99 -6.42 -4.79 13.81
C LEU A 99 -6.90 -5.45 12.53
N LEU A 100 -7.12 -6.77 12.57
CA LEU A 100 -7.40 -7.60 11.42
C LEU A 100 -8.59 -7.06 10.60
N GLU A 101 -9.63 -6.64 11.32
CA GLU A 101 -10.86 -6.09 10.79
C GLU A 101 -10.74 -4.66 10.24
N PHE A 102 -9.63 -3.99 10.53
CA PHE A 102 -9.34 -2.62 10.10
C PHE A 102 -8.33 -2.55 8.95
N VAL A 103 -7.59 -3.63 8.67
CA VAL A 103 -6.60 -3.67 7.58
C VAL A 103 -7.24 -3.34 6.23
N TRP A 104 -8.34 -4.02 5.89
CA TRP A 104 -9.06 -3.78 4.63
C TRP A 104 -9.51 -2.32 4.46
N PRO A 105 -10.29 -1.71 5.37
CA PRO A 105 -10.74 -0.32 5.20
C PRO A 105 -9.58 0.69 5.23
N MET A 106 -8.52 0.41 5.99
CA MET A 106 -7.31 1.24 6.02
C MET A 106 -6.58 1.25 4.67
N MET A 107 -6.39 0.07 4.09
CA MET A 107 -5.80 -0.07 2.78
C MET A 107 -6.69 0.60 1.72
N LEU A 108 -8.02 0.45 1.82
CA LEU A 108 -8.96 1.04 0.87
C LEU A 108 -8.89 2.58 0.92
N ASN A 109 -8.75 3.14 2.12
CA ASN A 109 -8.54 4.56 2.30
C ASN A 109 -7.24 5.05 1.66
N LEU A 110 -6.14 4.30 1.84
CA LEU A 110 -4.85 4.61 1.24
C LEU A 110 -4.91 4.56 -0.29
N HIS A 111 -5.53 3.52 -0.85
CA HIS A 111 -5.73 3.39 -2.30
C HIS A 111 -6.55 4.55 -2.87
N ARG A 112 -7.66 4.93 -2.21
CA ARG A 112 -8.51 6.05 -2.63
C ARG A 112 -7.74 7.37 -2.65
N LYS A 113 -6.96 7.64 -1.60
CA LYS A 113 -6.17 8.87 -1.53
C LYS A 113 -5.01 8.88 -2.53
N ALA A 114 -4.35 7.74 -2.76
CA ALA A 114 -3.31 7.63 -3.79
C ALA A 114 -3.88 7.84 -5.20
N THR A 115 -5.04 7.24 -5.49
CA THR A 115 -5.73 7.39 -6.79
C THR A 115 -6.26 8.81 -7.00
N ALA A 116 -6.66 9.51 -5.93
CA ALA A 116 -7.05 10.92 -6.00
C ALA A 116 -5.91 11.82 -6.52
N LEU A 117 -4.65 11.44 -6.31
CA LEU A 117 -3.50 12.16 -6.87
C LEU A 117 -3.41 12.01 -8.39
N LEU A 118 -3.99 10.96 -9.00
CA LEU A 118 -3.87 10.68 -10.44
C LEU A 118 -4.96 11.31 -11.31
N LEU A 119 -6.08 11.72 -10.72
CA LEU A 119 -7.24 12.19 -11.47
C LEU A 119 -6.97 13.60 -12.06
N PRO A 120 -6.99 13.77 -13.41
CA PRO A 120 -6.72 15.07 -14.04
C PRO A 120 -7.89 16.05 -13.97
N SER A 121 -9.12 15.57 -13.74
CA SER A 121 -10.36 16.28 -14.10
C SER A 121 -11.22 16.76 -12.92
N VAL A 122 -10.75 16.65 -11.69
CA VAL A 122 -11.45 17.25 -10.55
C VAL A 122 -10.37 17.97 -9.77
N GLY A 123 -10.44 19.30 -9.68
CA GLY A 123 -9.43 20.22 -9.14
C GLY A 123 -8.98 19.96 -7.70
N THR A 124 -8.42 18.78 -7.45
CA THR A 124 -8.10 18.21 -6.14
C THR A 124 -6.59 18.08 -5.97
N TYR A 125 -5.87 17.90 -7.06
CA TYR A 125 -4.42 17.93 -7.06
C TYR A 125 -3.92 19.25 -7.65
N GLY A 126 -3.79 20.26 -6.78
CA GLY A 126 -3.14 21.54 -7.07
C GLY A 126 -1.65 21.55 -6.70
N GLY A 127 -1.05 20.37 -6.63
CA GLY A 127 0.34 20.17 -6.22
C GLY A 127 1.34 20.26 -7.36
N ILE A 128 2.63 20.27 -7.02
CA ILE A 128 3.75 20.44 -7.96
C ILE A 128 4.42 19.11 -8.32
N MET A 129 4.16 18.02 -7.59
CA MET A 129 4.68 16.68 -7.91
C MET A 129 4.32 16.26 -9.36
N PRO A 130 5.33 15.88 -10.17
CA PRO A 130 5.14 15.40 -11.52
C PRO A 130 4.18 14.21 -11.60
N LEU A 131 3.46 14.08 -12.72
CA LEU A 131 2.55 12.96 -12.95
C LEU A 131 3.27 11.59 -12.90
N ALA A 132 4.50 11.52 -13.39
CA ALA A 132 5.31 10.30 -13.38
C ALA A 132 5.58 9.81 -11.94
N GLU A 133 5.92 10.72 -11.02
CA GLU A 133 6.16 10.41 -9.62
C GLU A 133 4.87 10.02 -8.90
N ARG A 134 3.77 10.72 -9.15
CA ARG A 134 2.45 10.35 -8.62
C ARG A 134 2.03 8.95 -9.06
N LYS A 135 2.27 8.61 -10.32
CA LYS A 135 2.02 7.27 -10.85
C LYS A 135 2.88 6.23 -10.14
N LYS A 136 4.19 6.48 -10.02
CA LYS A 136 5.12 5.61 -9.29
C LYS A 136 4.67 5.39 -7.83
N TYR A 137 4.27 6.46 -7.14
CA TYR A 137 3.73 6.37 -5.78
C TYR A 137 2.46 5.49 -5.72
N CYS A 138 1.50 5.72 -6.61
CA CYS A 138 0.29 4.91 -6.65
C CYS A 138 0.59 3.44 -6.96
N ASP A 139 1.51 3.16 -7.89
CA ASP A 139 1.92 1.80 -8.23
C ASP A 139 2.57 1.09 -7.03
N LEU A 140 3.40 1.78 -6.25
CA LEU A 140 3.98 1.25 -5.00
C LEU A 140 2.90 0.89 -3.97
N ILE A 141 1.90 1.76 -3.78
CA ILE A 141 0.77 1.48 -2.89
C ILE A 141 -0.01 0.25 -3.37
N MET A 142 -0.24 0.12 -4.68
CA MET A 142 -0.93 -1.05 -5.26
C MET A 142 -0.13 -2.35 -5.11
N GLN A 143 1.18 -2.30 -5.30
CA GLN A 143 2.04 -3.47 -5.06
C GLN A 143 1.96 -3.90 -3.59
N ARG A 144 1.96 -2.94 -2.67
CA ARG A 144 1.84 -3.23 -1.24
C ARG A 144 0.45 -3.75 -0.86
N TRP A 145 -0.61 -3.26 -1.51
CA TRP A 145 -1.95 -3.83 -1.43
C TRP A 145 -1.94 -5.32 -1.73
N VAL A 146 -1.44 -5.71 -2.91
CA VAL A 146 -1.44 -7.11 -3.34
C VAL A 146 -0.62 -8.00 -2.40
N TYR A 147 0.48 -7.47 -1.86
CA TYR A 147 1.34 -8.21 -0.93
C TYR A 147 0.71 -8.42 0.46
N LEU A 148 0.09 -7.39 1.01
CA LEU A 148 -0.49 -7.42 2.36
C LEU A 148 -1.92 -7.94 2.39
N HIS A 149 -2.62 -7.91 1.26
CA HIS A 149 -4.00 -8.35 1.19
C HIS A 149 -4.13 -9.87 1.30
N ARG A 150 -5.10 -10.30 2.11
CA ARG A 150 -5.48 -11.70 2.32
C ARG A 150 -6.99 -11.75 2.49
N PRO A 151 -7.67 -12.81 2.02
CA PRO A 151 -9.13 -12.93 2.14
C PRO A 151 -9.66 -12.76 3.57
N VAL A 152 -8.87 -13.14 4.56
CA VAL A 152 -9.20 -12.97 5.99
C VAL A 152 -9.40 -11.49 6.39
N HIS A 153 -8.71 -10.54 5.75
CA HIS A 153 -8.87 -9.11 6.04
C HIS A 153 -10.23 -8.60 5.57
N SER A 154 -10.66 -9.01 4.37
CA SER A 154 -12.00 -8.73 3.85
C SER A 154 -13.08 -9.35 4.72
N ALA A 155 -12.87 -10.59 5.18
CA ALA A 155 -13.84 -11.27 6.01
C ALA A 155 -13.97 -10.65 7.41
N ALA A 156 -12.84 -10.32 8.04
CA ALA A 156 -12.84 -9.62 9.32
C ALA A 156 -13.51 -8.24 9.21
N TYR A 157 -13.31 -7.53 8.10
CA TYR A 157 -14.00 -6.27 7.82
C TYR A 157 -15.52 -6.47 7.70
N ALA A 158 -15.96 -7.47 6.95
CA ALA A 158 -17.39 -7.76 6.73
C ALA A 158 -18.13 -8.17 8.01
N LEU A 159 -17.42 -8.81 8.96
CA LEU A 159 -17.96 -9.29 10.24
C LEU A 159 -17.87 -8.26 11.38
N ASN A 160 -17.24 -7.10 11.16
CA ASN A 160 -17.02 -6.13 12.22
C ASN A 160 -18.29 -5.30 12.52
N PRO A 161 -18.76 -5.29 13.79
CA PRO A 161 -19.90 -4.49 14.22
C PRO A 161 -19.84 -3.01 13.90
N ARG A 162 -18.64 -2.45 13.89
CA ARG A 162 -18.43 -1.04 13.58
C ARG A 162 -18.81 -0.68 12.15
N PHE A 163 -18.79 -1.64 11.23
CA PHE A 163 -19.06 -1.40 9.81
C PHE A 163 -20.42 -1.93 9.34
N HIS A 164 -21.28 -2.43 10.24
CA HIS A 164 -22.58 -3.02 9.91
C HIS A 164 -23.49 -2.17 8.99
N GLY A 165 -23.42 -0.84 9.06
CA GLY A 165 -24.18 0.03 8.15
C GLY A 165 -23.65 0.08 6.70
N SER A 166 -22.53 -0.55 6.40
CA SER A 166 -21.91 -0.57 5.07
C SER A 166 -22.41 -1.75 4.27
N ASP A 167 -22.75 -1.56 3.00
CA ASP A 167 -22.96 -2.67 2.07
C ASP A 167 -21.59 -3.25 1.65
N HIS A 168 -21.09 -4.20 2.44
CA HIS A 168 -19.78 -4.82 2.24
C HIS A 168 -19.69 -5.53 0.89
N PHE A 169 -20.77 -6.20 0.46
CA PHE A 169 -20.79 -7.02 -0.76
C PHE A 169 -21.08 -6.22 -2.02
N ALA A 170 -21.29 -4.90 -1.92
CA ALA A 170 -21.19 -4.00 -3.05
C ALA A 170 -19.80 -4.06 -3.71
N ASP A 171 -18.77 -4.35 -2.91
CA ASP A 171 -17.44 -4.63 -3.41
C ASP A 171 -17.30 -6.14 -3.73
N PRO A 172 -17.12 -6.52 -5.01
CA PRO A 172 -16.98 -7.93 -5.37
C PRO A 172 -15.74 -8.58 -4.76
N GLU A 173 -14.66 -7.84 -4.49
CA GLU A 173 -13.45 -8.40 -3.86
C GLU A 173 -13.77 -8.86 -2.43
N VAL A 174 -14.49 -8.05 -1.66
CA VAL A 174 -14.91 -8.39 -0.29
C VAL A 174 -15.82 -9.62 -0.30
N ARG A 175 -16.79 -9.67 -1.21
CA ARG A 175 -17.72 -10.81 -1.32
C ARG A 175 -16.98 -12.10 -1.67
N ASP A 176 -16.12 -12.06 -2.67
CA ASP A 176 -15.41 -13.24 -3.18
C ASP A 176 -14.40 -13.75 -2.14
N ASP A 177 -13.72 -12.84 -1.44
CA ASP A 177 -12.82 -13.16 -0.33
C ASP A 177 -13.57 -13.77 0.86
N PHE A 178 -14.71 -13.19 1.25
CA PHE A 178 -15.54 -13.72 2.33
C PHE A 178 -15.99 -15.16 2.05
N ALA A 179 -16.49 -15.41 0.84
CA ALA A 179 -16.85 -16.76 0.39
C ALA A 179 -15.64 -17.71 0.31
N SER A 180 -14.43 -17.20 0.06
CA SER A 180 -13.20 -18.00 0.12
C SER A 180 -12.88 -18.41 1.56
N VAL A 181 -12.95 -17.48 2.50
CA VAL A 181 -12.68 -17.76 3.92
C VAL A 181 -13.67 -18.78 4.48
N LEU A 182 -14.96 -18.65 4.14
CA LEU A 182 -15.97 -19.63 4.58
C LEU A 182 -15.70 -21.03 4.04
N ARG A 183 -15.27 -21.16 2.78
CA ARG A 183 -14.90 -22.47 2.20
C ARG A 183 -13.67 -23.09 2.86
N ASP A 184 -12.76 -22.28 3.37
CA ASP A 184 -11.59 -22.76 4.11
C ASP A 184 -11.95 -23.18 5.56
N MET A 185 -13.01 -22.60 6.13
CA MET A 185 -13.43 -22.83 7.52
C MET A 185 -14.51 -23.90 7.70
N LEU A 186 -15.40 -24.08 6.71
CA LEU A 186 -16.58 -24.95 6.79
C LEU A 186 -16.37 -26.24 5.99
N ALA A 187 -17.09 -27.29 6.37
CA ALA A 187 -16.81 -28.63 5.85
C ALA A 187 -17.37 -28.88 4.44
N ASN A 188 -18.45 -28.20 4.08
CA ASN A 188 -19.17 -28.42 2.83
C ASN A 188 -19.77 -27.12 2.27
N ASP A 189 -20.10 -27.12 0.98
CA ASP A 189 -20.66 -25.96 0.29
C ASP A 189 -22.08 -25.60 0.78
N GLU A 190 -22.81 -26.54 1.38
CA GLU A 190 -24.14 -26.29 1.95
C GLU A 190 -24.06 -25.40 3.19
N GLU A 191 -23.13 -25.68 4.11
CA GLU A 191 -22.84 -24.86 5.28
C GLU A 191 -22.34 -23.46 4.88
N VAL A 192 -21.51 -23.37 3.84
CA VAL A 192 -21.09 -22.07 3.27
C VAL A 192 -22.30 -21.29 2.75
N GLY A 193 -23.20 -21.95 2.02
CA GLY A 193 -24.44 -21.34 1.55
C GLY A 193 -25.34 -20.85 2.68
N ALA A 194 -25.48 -21.65 3.74
CA ALA A 194 -26.25 -21.30 4.93
C ALA A 194 -25.65 -20.08 5.65
N ALA A 195 -24.34 -20.06 5.87
CA ALA A 195 -23.64 -18.95 6.52
C ALA A 195 -23.75 -17.64 5.70
N LEU A 196 -23.63 -17.71 4.38
CA LEU A 196 -23.84 -16.55 3.50
C LEU A 196 -25.29 -16.04 3.56
N ALA A 197 -26.26 -16.95 3.56
CA ALA A 197 -27.68 -16.59 3.68
C ALA A 197 -27.98 -15.92 5.03
N GLU A 198 -27.41 -16.44 6.12
CA GLU A 198 -27.53 -15.85 7.46
C GLU A 198 -26.89 -14.46 7.52
N TYR A 199 -25.69 -14.29 6.96
CA TYR A 199 -25.05 -12.98 6.86
C TYR A 199 -25.92 -11.95 6.10
N HIS A 200 -26.54 -12.36 5.00
CA HIS A 200 -27.47 -11.52 4.25
C HIS A 200 -28.73 -11.17 5.05
N ALA A 201 -29.30 -12.13 5.77
CA ALA A 201 -30.47 -11.91 6.63
C ALA A 201 -30.13 -10.93 7.77
N TYR A 202 -28.96 -11.07 8.38
CA TYR A 202 -28.44 -10.18 9.40
C TYR A 202 -28.35 -8.74 8.90
N HIS A 203 -27.75 -8.52 7.73
CA HIS A 203 -27.56 -7.19 7.16
C HIS A 203 -28.87 -6.50 6.77
N LYS A 204 -29.82 -7.27 6.25
CA LYS A 204 -31.16 -6.78 5.91
C LYS A 204 -32.07 -6.54 7.12
N LYS A 205 -31.65 -6.99 8.32
CA LYS A 205 -32.51 -7.05 9.51
C LYS A 205 -33.78 -7.85 9.22
N ASP A 206 -33.63 -8.98 8.55
CA ASP A 206 -34.72 -9.88 8.19
C ASP A 206 -34.76 -11.07 9.17
N GLY A 207 -35.96 -11.66 9.34
CA GLY A 207 -36.17 -12.86 10.13
C GLY A 207 -35.80 -12.68 11.61
N PRO A 208 -34.95 -13.54 12.21
CA PRO A 208 -34.59 -13.46 13.63
C PRO A 208 -33.78 -12.20 14.00
N TRP A 209 -33.35 -11.41 13.00
CA TRP A 209 -32.57 -10.19 13.17
C TRP A 209 -33.41 -8.90 13.02
N ALA A 210 -34.73 -9.03 12.83
CA ALA A 210 -35.63 -7.90 12.58
C ALA A 210 -35.95 -7.07 13.83
N ASP A 211 -35.90 -7.68 15.02
CA ASP A 211 -36.18 -6.98 16.25
C ASP A 211 -34.98 -6.10 16.64
N PRO A 212 -35.18 -4.81 16.96
CA PRO A 212 -34.14 -4.00 17.55
C PRO A 212 -33.79 -4.62 18.91
N ILE A 213 -32.57 -5.12 19.02
CA ILE A 213 -32.00 -5.54 20.31
C ILE A 213 -32.11 -4.33 21.25
N ILE A 214 -32.86 -4.51 22.34
CA ILE A 214 -33.16 -3.54 23.40
C ILE A 214 -31.89 -2.84 23.89
#